data_AF-A0A1W9WCR7-F1
#
_entry.id   AF-A0A1W9WCR7-F1
#
_cell.length_a   1.000
_cell.length_b   1.000
_cell.length_c   1.000
_cell.angle_alpha   90.00
_cell.angle_beta   90.00
_cell.angle_gamma   90.00
#
_symmetry.space_group_name_H-M   'P 1'
#
loop_
_entity.id
_entity.type
_entity.pdbx_description
1 polymer ?
#
loop_
_entity_poly.entity_id
_entity_poly.type
_entity_poly.pdbx_seq_one_letter_code
_entity_poly.pdbx_strand_id
1 'polypeptide(L)' 'MMIQEANDLLKKICSAKNVHEVQLIINDNIMWCDGVFFSQLDLLVQEFERRADDKSASALKGVGDIMARQRFMI' A
#
# COMPACT_ATOMS: atom_id res chain seq x y z
N MET A 1 -6.42 6.46 -10.79
CA MET A 1 -7.11 6.25 -9.51
C MET A 1 -7.39 7.59 -8.85
N MET A 2 -8.54 7.77 -8.20
CA MET A 2 -8.85 8.93 -7.36
C MET A 2 -8.30 8.76 -5.93
N ILE A 3 -8.06 9.86 -5.21
CA ILE A 3 -7.55 9.84 -3.82
C ILE A 3 -8.41 8.95 -2.90
N GLN A 4 -9.74 9.02 -3.04
CA GLN A 4 -10.66 8.22 -2.24
C GLN A 4 -10.46 6.71 -2.48
N GLU A 5 -10.31 6.31 -3.75
CA GLU A 5 -10.08 4.91 -4.13
C GLU A 5 -8.73 4.40 -3.60
N ALA A 6 -7.70 5.26 -3.64
CA ALA A 6 -6.39 4.95 -3.07
C ALA A 6 -6.48 4.70 -1.57
N ASN A 7 -7.18 5.58 -0.85
CA ASN A 7 -7.37 5.45 0.60
C ASN A 7 -8.18 4.21 0.98
N ASP A 8 -9.19 3.86 0.19
CA ASP A 8 -9.98 2.66 0.45
C ASP A 8 -9.20 1.38 0.15
N LEU A 9 -8.35 1.39 -0.89
CA LEU A 9 -7.41 0.30 -1.15
C LEU A 9 -6.38 0.15 -0.02
N LEU A 10 -5.80 1.25 0.46
CA LEU A 10 -4.86 1.23 1.58
C LEU A 10 -5.52 0.71 2.87
N LYS A 11 -6.77 1.08 3.15
CA LYS A 11 -7.52 0.53 4.29
C LYS A 11 -7.71 -0.98 4.17
N LYS A 12 -8.02 -1.49 2.97
CA LYS A 12 -8.12 -2.95 2.73
C LYS A 12 -6.78 -3.64 2.99
N ILE A 13 -5.68 -3.07 2.51
CA ILE A 13 -4.32 -3.58 2.75
C ILE A 13 -4.01 -3.58 4.25
N CYS A 14 -4.28 -2.49 4.97
CA CYS A 14 -4.08 -2.41 6.42
C CYS A 14 -4.96 -3.38 7.22
N SER A 15 -6.14 -3.71 6.71
CA SER A 15 -7.10 -4.62 7.38
C SER A 15 -6.84 -6.10 7.08
N ALA A 16 -5.93 -6.40 6.15
CA ALA A 16 -5.58 -7.76 5.77
C ALA A 16 -4.91 -8.49 6.95
N LYS A 17 -5.34 -9.72 7.21
CA LYS A 17 -4.93 -10.50 8.39
C LYS A 17 -3.57 -11.17 8.22
N ASN A 18 -3.15 -11.36 6.97
CA ASN A 18 -1.90 -12.05 6.64
C ASN A 18 -1.35 -11.59 5.29
N VAL A 19 -0.09 -11.95 5.04
CA VAL A 19 0.65 -11.59 3.82
C VAL A 19 -0.03 -12.12 2.55
N HIS A 20 -0.69 -13.27 2.61
CA HIS A 20 -1.37 -13.85 1.45
C HIS A 20 -2.58 -13.00 1.03
N GLU A 21 -3.38 -12.53 1.98
CA GLU A 21 -4.50 -11.61 1.72
C GLU A 21 -4.02 -10.27 1.15
N VAL A 22 -2.90 -9.75 1.68
CA VAL A 22 -2.24 -8.56 1.11
C VAL A 22 -1.83 -8.80 -0.34
N GLN A 23 -1.22 -9.95 -0.66
CA GLN A 23 -0.81 -10.29 -2.02
C GLN A 23 -2.00 -10.41 -2.98
N LEU A 24 -3.12 -11.00 -2.55
CA LEU A 24 -4.34 -11.08 -3.36
C LEU A 24 -4.87 -9.68 -3.68
N ILE A 25 -4.99 -8.81 -2.65
CA ILE A 25 -5.43 -7.43 -2.84
C ILE A 25 -4.51 -6.67 -3.79
N ILE A 26 -3.18 -6.85 -3.66
CA ILE A 26 -2.20 -6.24 -4.57
C ILE A 26 -2.43 -6.73 -6.00
N ASN A 27 -2.48 -8.04 -6.22
CA ASN A 27 -2.60 -8.62 -7.56
C ASN A 27 -3.89 -8.17 -8.26
N ASP A 28 -5.00 -8.09 -7.53
CA ASP A 28 -6.30 -7.66 -8.07
C ASP A 28 -6.32 -6.17 -8.45
N ASN A 29 -5.44 -5.35 -7.85
CA ASN A 29 -5.45 -3.89 -7.99
C ASN A 29 -4.16 -3.33 -8.60
N ILE A 30 -3.23 -4.18 -9.04
CA ILE A 30 -1.90 -3.74 -9.46
C ILE A 30 -1.91 -2.75 -10.64
N MET A 31 -2.85 -2.95 -11.56
CA MET A 31 -3.06 -2.06 -12.71
C MET A 31 -3.44 -0.64 -12.28
N TRP A 32 -3.94 -0.47 -11.06
CA TRP A 32 -4.44 0.79 -10.54
C TRP A 32 -3.43 1.45 -9.58
N CYS A 33 -2.31 0.79 -9.26
CA CYS A 33 -1.21 1.34 -8.47
C CYS A 33 -0.44 2.41 -9.26
N ASP A 34 -1.02 3.60 -9.38
CA ASP A 34 -0.47 4.77 -10.04
C ASP A 34 0.22 5.74 -9.07
N GLY A 35 0.66 6.91 -9.57
CA GLY A 35 1.32 7.91 -8.73
C GLY A 35 0.45 8.44 -7.59
N VAL A 36 -0.88 8.41 -7.73
CA VAL A 36 -1.81 8.82 -6.66
C VAL A 36 -1.78 7.80 -5.53
N PHE A 37 -1.82 6.51 -5.86
CA PHE A 37 -1.70 5.44 -4.88
C PHE A 37 -0.39 5.55 -4.09
N PHE A 38 0.75 5.65 -4.77
CA PHE A 38 2.05 5.73 -4.09
C PHE A 38 2.20 7.00 -3.24
N SER A 39 1.62 8.13 -3.68
CA SER A 39 1.60 9.35 -2.87
C SER A 39 0.77 9.17 -1.59
N GLN A 40 -0.41 8.54 -1.65
CA GLN A 40 -1.22 8.28 -0.45
C GLN A 40 -0.57 7.25 0.49
N LEU A 41 0.10 6.24 -0.08
CA LEU A 41 0.88 5.27 0.69
C LEU A 41 1.98 5.97 1.49
N ASP A 42 2.73 6.88 0.87
CA ASP A 42 3.81 7.61 1.54
C ASP A 42 3.28 8.51 2.67
N LEU A 43 2.17 9.21 2.44
CA LEU A 43 1.50 9.99 3.49
C LEU A 43 1.07 9.12 4.68
N LEU A 44 0.54 7.92 4.41
CA LEU A 44 0.13 7.00 5.45
C LEU A 44 1.31 6.45 6.24
N VAL A 45 2.42 6.15 5.55
CA VAL A 45 3.68 5.75 6.17
C VAL A 45 4.21 6.84 7.10
N GLN A 46 4.28 8.09 6.63
CA GLN A 46 4.70 9.24 7.43
C GLN A 46 3.82 9.42 8.68
N GLU A 47 2.51 9.17 8.56
CA GLU A 47 1.58 9.25 9.70
C GLU A 47 1.85 8.16 10.74
N PHE A 48 2.21 6.93 10.33
CA PHE A 48 2.62 5.88 11.26
C PHE A 48 3.95 6.18 11.94
N GLU A 49 4.93 6.69 11.19
CA GLU A 49 6.23 7.14 11.74
C GLU A 49 6.03 8.26 12.77
N ARG A 50 5.14 9.23 12.49
CA ARG A 50 4.78 10.31 13.42
C ARG A 50 4.15 9.79 14.72
N ARG A 51 3.49 8.64 14.68
CA ARG A 51 2.89 7.96 15.84
C ARG A 51 3.84 7.00 16.54
N ALA A 52 5.10 6.91 16.12
CA ALA A 52 6.10 5.94 16.58
C ALA A 52 5.65 4.48 16.40
N ASP A 53 4.84 4.20 15.37
CA ASP A 53 4.47 2.84 14.96
C ASP A 53 5.34 2.39 13.78
N ASP A 54 6.61 2.13 14.08
CA ASP A 54 7.63 1.74 13.10
C ASP A 54 7.30 0.42 12.42
N LYS A 55 6.59 -0.48 13.12
CA LYS A 55 6.19 -1.79 12.58
C LYS A 55 5.20 -1.62 11.44
N SER A 56 4.15 -0.82 11.63
CA SER A 56 3.15 -0.55 10.60
C SER A 56 3.75 0.24 9.44
N ALA A 57 4.60 1.24 9.72
CA ALA A 57 5.31 2.00 8.70
C ALA A 57 6.20 1.09 7.83
N SER A 58 6.99 0.22 8.45
CA SER A 58 7.86 -0.72 7.74
C SER A 58 7.06 -1.72 6.89
N ALA A 59 5.95 -2.24 7.42
CA ALA A 59 5.07 -3.15 6.68
C ALA A 59 4.50 -2.48 5.43
N LEU A 60 4.04 -1.22 5.53
CA LEU A 60 3.48 -0.47 4.41
C LEU A 60 4.54 -0.10 3.36
N LYS A 61 5.76 0.26 3.78
CA LYS A 61 6.89 0.44 2.85
C LYS A 61 7.16 -0.84 2.08
N GLY A 62 7.19 -1.99 2.75
CA GLY A 62 7.38 -3.29 2.11
C GLY A 62 6.28 -3.62 1.08
N VAL A 63 5.03 -3.23 1.36
CA VAL A 63 3.92 -3.36 0.39
C VAL A 63 4.17 -2.47 -0.84
N GLY A 64 4.57 -1.21 -0.63
CA GLY A 64 4.92 -0.29 -1.71
C GLY A 64 6.01 -0.84 -2.62
N ASP A 65 7.06 -1.42 -2.04
CA ASP A 65 8.18 -2.03 -2.78
C ASP A 65 7.75 -3.26 -3.58
N ILE A 66 6.84 -4.09 -3.04
CA ILE A 66 6.29 -5.25 -3.77
C ILE A 66 5.46 -4.75 -4.96
N MET A 67 4.56 -3.80 -4.73
CA MET A 67 3.69 -3.24 -5.77
C MET A 67 4.47 -2.54 -6.88
N ALA A 68 5.49 -1.74 -6.52
CA ALA A 68 6.36 -1.09 -7.49
C ALA A 68 7.10 -2.13 -8.34
N ARG A 69 7.73 -3.14 -7.72
CA ARG A 69 8.44 -4.19 -8.45
C ARG A 69 7.54 -4.96 -9.40
N GLN A 70 6.36 -5.37 -8.94
CA GLN A 70 5.44 -6.12 -9.78
C GLN A 70 4.91 -5.26 -10.95
N ARG A 71 4.75 -3.95 -10.78
CA ARG A 71 4.32 -3.05 -11.87
C ARG A 71 5.41 -2.82 -12.92
N PHE A 72 6.68 -2.74 -12.52
CA PHE A 72 7.80 -2.52 -13.44
C PHE A 72 8.38 -3.81 -14.06
N MET A 73 7.93 -4.99 -13.61
CA MET A 73 8.27 -6.29 -14.21
C MET A 73 7.33 -6.73 -15.35
N ILE A 74 6.24 -5.99 -15.58
CA ILE A 74 5.28 -6.17 -16.69
C ILE A 74 5.62 -5.18 -17.80
#